data_AF-A0A238V7L2-F1
#
_entry.id   AF-A0A238V7L2-F1
#
_cell.length_a   1.000
_cell.length_b   1.000
_cell.length_c   1.000
_cell.angle_alpha   90.00
_cell.angle_beta   90.00
_cell.angle_gamma   90.00
#
_symmetry.space_group_name_H-M   'P 1'
#
loop_
_entity.id
_entity.type
_entity.pdbx_description
1 polymer ?
#
loop_
_entity_poly.entity_id
_entity_poly.type
_entity_poly.pdbx_seq_one_letter_code
_entity_poly.pdbx_strand_id
1 'polypeptide(L)'
;MLAGVRATDLLVLLAVPAVLLAVFALPEATRRSLAFAYADPTVPSAFAAHYVHLGTDHLLGNLVGYGLLAGVGYALAVLGGRRRLFFTSLATYLGAFPFALSALNLAVPRDAIGFGFSGINMALAGLLPILWYCYAREHFAPAASLRALPAVFFALVGWIALLALPVSTTGIGVAGLAIGVAGALLAVLYAASSEVRFPPAVRTHAAAVASRPGYGELLVVGGLVAVGYPVVGFPSDPSGGGSVVNLYVHLLGFCLGFIGPFALLAAGAFDE
;
A
#
# COMPACT_ATOMS: atom_id res chain seq x y z
N MET A 1 -8.14 -13.90 19.28
CA MET A 1 -7.34 -12.93 18.49
C MET A 1 -5.96 -12.62 19.09
N LEU A 2 -5.81 -12.39 20.40
CA LEU A 2 -4.53 -11.95 20.99
C LEU A 2 -3.41 -13.00 21.06
N ALA A 3 -3.69 -14.30 20.91
CA ALA A 3 -2.71 -15.37 21.12
C ALA A 3 -1.56 -15.41 20.08
N GLY A 4 -1.68 -14.72 18.94
CA GLY A 4 -0.65 -14.67 17.90
C GLY A 4 0.25 -13.42 17.94
N VAL A 5 -0.12 -12.40 18.74
CA VAL A 5 0.61 -11.13 18.81
C VAL A 5 1.78 -11.27 19.77
N ARG A 6 2.99 -10.95 19.32
CA ARG A 6 4.18 -10.94 20.19
C ARG A 6 4.51 -9.50 20.59
N ALA A 7 4.94 -9.28 21.84
CA ALA A 7 5.34 -7.95 22.30
C ALA A 7 6.45 -7.34 21.42
N THR A 8 7.36 -8.17 20.91
CA THR A 8 8.41 -7.76 19.97
C THR A 8 7.85 -7.20 18.67
N ASP A 9 6.72 -7.70 18.17
CA ASP A 9 6.07 -7.18 16.96
C ASP A 9 5.54 -5.77 17.20
N LEU A 10 4.91 -5.56 18.35
CA LEU A 10 4.38 -4.24 18.73
C LEU A 10 5.51 -3.23 18.89
N LEU A 11 6.64 -3.63 19.48
CA LEU A 11 7.82 -2.76 19.57
C LEU A 11 8.35 -2.37 18.18
N VAL A 12 8.42 -3.32 17.24
CA VAL A 12 8.84 -3.04 15.86
C VAL A 12 7.87 -2.09 15.16
N LEU A 13 6.56 -2.31 15.31
CA LEU A 13 5.54 -1.45 14.70
C LEU A 13 5.53 -0.05 15.32
N LEU A 14 5.77 0.09 16.62
CA LEU A 14 5.83 1.37 17.32
C LEU A 14 7.16 2.11 17.09
N ALA A 15 8.21 1.41 16.65
CA ALA A 15 9.47 2.06 16.30
C ALA A 15 9.30 3.06 15.14
N VAL A 16 8.44 2.76 14.16
CA VAL A 16 8.20 3.65 13.01
C VAL A 16 7.61 5.00 13.43
N PRO A 17 6.45 5.08 14.12
CA PRO A 17 5.91 6.36 14.55
C PRO A 17 6.86 7.07 15.53
N ALA A 18 7.60 6.35 16.37
CA ALA A 18 8.62 6.95 17.24
C ALA A 18 9.73 7.65 16.44
N VAL A 19 10.25 7.01 15.37
CA VAL A 19 11.24 7.62 14.48
C VAL A 19 10.66 8.83 13.75
N LEU A 20 9.43 8.73 13.22
CA LEU A 20 8.78 9.86 12.54
C LEU A 20 8.60 11.06 13.48
N LEU A 21 8.16 10.83 14.71
CA LEU A 21 8.03 11.88 15.73
C LEU A 21 9.40 12.47 16.12
N ALA A 22 10.43 11.64 16.26
CA ALA A 22 11.78 12.10 16.58
C ALA A 22 12.37 12.98 15.47
N VAL A 23 12.21 12.59 14.20
CA VAL A 23 12.64 13.40 13.05
C VAL A 23 11.82 14.70 12.97
N PHE A 24 10.52 14.65 13.25
CA PHE A 24 9.67 15.84 13.27
C PHE A 24 10.04 16.85 14.36
N ALA A 25 10.58 16.37 15.49
CA ALA A 25 11.01 17.22 16.60
C ALA A 25 12.32 17.99 16.33
N LEU A 26 13.05 17.66 15.25
CA LEU A 26 14.24 18.40 14.84
C LEU A 26 13.89 19.83 14.40
N PRO A 27 14.84 20.79 14.53
CA PRO A 27 14.65 22.14 14.01
C PRO A 27 14.24 22.11 12.53
N GLU A 28 13.36 23.03 12.13
CA GLU A 28 12.85 23.06 10.75
C GLU A 28 13.96 23.18 9.71
N ALA A 29 15.01 23.98 9.98
CA ALA A 29 16.18 24.09 9.12
C ALA A 29 16.84 22.72 8.86
N THR A 30 16.97 21.90 9.92
CA THR A 30 17.52 20.53 9.81
C THR A 30 16.60 19.63 8.99
N ARG A 31 15.28 19.68 9.23
CA ARG A 31 14.31 18.90 8.44
C ARG A 31 14.35 19.26 6.96
N ARG A 32 14.39 20.55 6.64
CA ARG A 32 14.52 21.03 5.26
C ARG A 32 15.83 20.58 4.60
N SER A 33 16.95 20.56 5.33
CA SER A 33 18.23 20.04 4.80
C SER A 33 18.24 18.55 4.52
N LEU A 34 17.30 17.78 5.09
CA LEU A 34 17.13 16.34 4.86
C LEU A 34 16.12 16.02 3.75
N ALA A 35 15.42 17.03 3.22
CA ALA A 35 14.50 16.84 2.10
C ALA A 35 15.27 16.52 0.80
N PHE A 36 14.60 15.83 -0.11
CA PHE A 36 15.22 15.37 -1.36
C PHE A 36 15.03 16.42 -2.46
N ALA A 37 16.05 17.22 -2.73
CA ALA A 37 16.04 18.15 -3.86
C ALA A 37 16.24 17.40 -5.19
N TYR A 38 15.27 17.48 -6.10
CA TYR A 38 15.37 16.80 -7.40
C TYR A 38 16.47 17.39 -8.29
N ALA A 39 16.77 18.67 -8.14
CA ALA A 39 17.82 19.37 -8.88
C ALA A 39 19.24 19.08 -8.38
N ASP A 40 19.38 18.64 -7.12
CA ASP A 40 20.67 18.32 -6.49
C ASP A 40 20.51 17.09 -5.56
N PRO A 41 20.31 15.90 -6.14
CA PRO A 41 19.99 14.70 -5.37
C PRO A 41 21.23 14.17 -4.65
N THR A 42 21.09 13.83 -3.36
CA THR A 42 22.14 13.16 -2.57
C THR A 42 21.65 11.81 -2.06
N VAL A 43 22.57 10.87 -1.84
CA VAL A 43 22.23 9.55 -1.29
C VAL A 43 21.62 9.65 0.12
N PRO A 44 22.14 10.48 1.05
CA PRO A 44 21.52 10.64 2.36
C PRO A 44 20.10 11.20 2.30
N SER A 45 19.87 12.25 1.47
CA SER A 45 18.53 12.83 1.33
C SER A 45 17.56 11.88 0.62
N ALA A 46 18.05 11.02 -0.29
CA ALA A 46 17.23 9.99 -0.93
C ALA A 46 16.58 9.03 0.09
N PHE A 47 17.25 8.77 1.23
CA PHE A 47 16.68 8.00 2.33
C PHE A 47 15.90 8.87 3.31
N ALA A 48 16.54 9.89 3.85
CA ALA A 48 16.02 10.67 4.98
C ALA A 48 14.72 11.40 4.66
N ALA A 49 14.56 11.85 3.41
CA ALA A 49 13.37 12.60 2.99
C ALA A 49 12.05 11.85 3.25
N HIS A 50 12.05 10.51 3.19
CA HIS A 50 10.85 9.71 3.44
C HIS A 50 10.41 9.74 4.91
N TYR A 51 11.29 10.16 5.82
CA TYR A 51 11.00 10.30 7.25
C TYR A 51 10.80 11.76 7.67
N VAL A 52 10.97 12.71 6.75
CA VAL A 52 10.84 14.14 7.01
C VAL A 52 9.41 14.61 6.76
N HIS A 53 8.87 15.40 7.69
CA HIS A 53 7.62 16.14 7.50
C HIS A 53 7.83 17.58 7.91
N LEU A 54 7.32 18.52 7.11
CA LEU A 54 7.44 19.96 7.35
C LEU A 54 6.20 20.59 8.00
N GLY A 55 5.09 19.86 8.07
CA GLY A 55 3.84 20.31 8.68
C GLY A 55 3.20 19.23 9.53
N THR A 56 2.46 19.64 10.57
CA THR A 56 1.77 18.74 11.50
C THR A 56 0.71 17.90 10.79
N ASP A 57 -0.08 18.49 9.90
CA ASP A 57 -1.15 17.79 9.19
C ASP A 57 -0.58 16.70 8.28
N HIS A 58 0.56 16.99 7.64
CA HIS A 58 1.26 16.02 6.81
C HIS A 58 1.82 14.85 7.63
N LEU A 59 2.39 15.12 8.82
CA LEU A 59 2.82 14.05 9.73
C LEU A 59 1.63 13.22 10.22
N LEU A 60 0.58 13.88 10.70
CA LEU A 60 -0.59 13.21 11.25
C LEU A 60 -1.27 12.31 10.22
N GLY A 61 -1.45 12.79 8.99
CA GLY A 61 -2.00 11.98 7.89
C GLY A 61 -1.16 10.72 7.61
N ASN A 62 0.17 10.84 7.67
CA ASN A 62 1.06 9.70 7.50
C ASN A 62 1.06 8.73 8.70
N LEU A 63 0.97 9.24 9.93
CA LEU A 63 0.88 8.40 11.13
C LEU A 63 -0.44 7.62 11.17
N VAL A 64 -1.56 8.27 10.82
CA VAL A 64 -2.87 7.61 10.71
C VAL A 64 -2.86 6.58 9.58
N GLY A 65 -2.32 6.95 8.41
CA GLY A 65 -2.16 6.02 7.28
C GLY A 65 -1.32 4.80 7.65
N TYR A 66 -0.17 5.02 8.29
CA TYR A 66 0.71 3.95 8.76
C TYR A 66 0.00 3.06 9.77
N GLY A 67 -0.60 3.65 10.81
CA GLY A 67 -1.29 2.90 11.87
C GLY A 67 -2.42 2.02 11.31
N LEU A 68 -3.19 2.55 10.37
CA LEU A 68 -4.26 1.81 9.70
C LEU A 68 -3.70 0.66 8.84
N LEU A 69 -2.76 0.96 7.94
CA LEU A 69 -2.24 -0.02 6.99
C LEU A 69 -1.37 -1.08 7.65
N ALA A 70 -0.43 -0.67 8.50
CA ALA A 70 0.45 -1.59 9.23
C ALA A 70 -0.34 -2.37 10.28
N GLY A 71 -1.29 -1.75 10.98
CA GLY A 71 -2.13 -2.41 11.97
C GLY A 71 -3.04 -3.48 11.37
N VAL A 72 -3.81 -3.12 10.34
CA VAL A 72 -4.70 -4.07 9.63
C VAL A 72 -3.87 -5.13 8.89
N GLY A 73 -2.81 -4.72 8.20
CA GLY A 73 -1.89 -5.65 7.52
C GLY A 73 -1.25 -6.66 8.48
N TYR A 74 -0.76 -6.21 9.62
CA TYR A 74 -0.20 -7.09 10.65
C TYR A 74 -1.24 -8.07 11.21
N ALA A 75 -2.45 -7.60 11.51
CA ALA A 75 -3.52 -8.46 12.01
C ALA A 75 -3.89 -9.56 11.00
N LEU A 76 -4.04 -9.20 9.72
CA LEU A 76 -4.26 -10.15 8.62
C LEU A 76 -3.09 -11.13 8.48
N ALA A 77 -1.86 -10.64 8.58
CA ALA A 77 -0.65 -11.44 8.45
C ALA A 77 -0.52 -12.46 9.58
N VAL A 78 -0.75 -12.08 10.84
CA VAL A 78 -0.65 -12.99 11.97
C VAL A 78 -1.75 -14.05 11.91
N LEU A 79 -3.00 -13.64 11.69
CA LEU A 79 -4.12 -14.57 11.68
C LEU A 79 -4.17 -15.43 10.40
N GLY A 80 -3.56 -14.98 9.31
CA GLY A 80 -3.42 -15.73 8.06
C GLY A 80 -2.10 -16.51 7.94
N GLY A 81 -1.29 -16.62 9.00
CA GLY A 81 -0.02 -17.36 8.97
C GLY A 81 1.08 -16.73 8.10
N ARG A 82 0.95 -15.46 7.69
CA ARG A 82 1.87 -14.73 6.82
C ARG A 82 2.70 -13.66 7.54
N ARG A 83 2.99 -13.87 8.83
CA ARG A 83 3.80 -12.95 9.64
C ARG A 83 5.18 -12.66 9.04
N ARG A 84 5.88 -13.70 8.57
CA ARG A 84 7.23 -13.55 7.97
C ARG A 84 7.18 -12.66 6.72
N LEU A 85 6.21 -12.89 5.84
CA LEU A 85 5.95 -12.05 4.67
C LEU A 85 5.78 -10.58 5.07
N PHE A 86 4.91 -10.28 6.05
CA PHE A 86 4.67 -8.92 6.50
C PHE A 86 5.94 -8.22 7.01
N PHE A 87 6.71 -8.86 7.88
CA PHE A 87 7.92 -8.22 8.43
C PHE A 87 9.07 -8.11 7.42
N THR A 88 9.24 -9.10 6.53
CA THR A 88 10.20 -8.99 5.42
C THR A 88 9.84 -7.82 4.50
N SER A 89 8.56 -7.68 4.14
CA SER A 89 8.07 -6.55 3.36
C SER A 89 8.26 -5.23 4.10
N LEU A 90 7.85 -5.14 5.37
CA LEU A 90 8.00 -3.92 6.19
C LEU A 90 9.46 -3.49 6.29
N ALA A 91 10.39 -4.42 6.58
CA ALA A 91 11.82 -4.10 6.63
C ALA A 91 12.35 -3.61 5.28
N THR A 92 11.91 -4.23 4.19
CA THR A 92 12.25 -3.81 2.82
C THR A 92 11.72 -2.41 2.52
N TYR A 93 10.51 -2.09 2.96
CA TYR A 93 9.89 -0.79 2.71
C TYR A 93 10.52 0.31 3.56
N LEU A 94 10.94 0.02 4.79
CA LEU A 94 11.61 1.00 5.64
C LEU A 94 13.07 1.22 5.20
N GLY A 95 13.75 0.18 4.73
CA GLY A 95 15.17 0.23 4.39
C GLY A 95 15.47 0.56 2.93
N ALA A 96 14.91 -0.22 2.00
CA ALA A 96 15.29 -0.17 0.58
C ALA A 96 14.40 0.75 -0.27
N PHE A 97 13.11 0.82 0.04
CA PHE A 97 12.18 1.64 -0.74
C PHE A 97 12.51 3.14 -0.74
N PRO A 98 13.05 3.76 0.34
CA PRO A 98 13.42 5.17 0.27
C PRO A 98 14.37 5.45 -0.90
N PHE A 99 15.39 4.60 -1.09
CA PHE A 99 16.31 4.72 -2.22
C PHE A 99 15.64 4.44 -3.56
N ALA A 100 14.89 3.33 -3.67
CA ALA A 100 14.25 2.94 -4.92
C ALA A 100 13.23 3.99 -5.39
N LEU A 101 12.38 4.47 -4.48
CA LEU A 101 11.38 5.49 -4.77
C LEU A 101 12.05 6.80 -5.14
N SER A 102 13.04 7.28 -4.37
CA SER A 102 13.75 8.52 -4.70
C SER A 102 14.44 8.45 -6.06
N ALA A 103 15.11 7.34 -6.37
CA ALA A 103 15.79 7.14 -7.65
C ALA A 103 14.81 7.10 -8.84
N LEU A 104 13.73 6.31 -8.74
CA LEU A 104 12.71 6.23 -9.80
C LEU A 104 12.00 7.57 -10.00
N ASN A 105 11.84 8.33 -8.93
CA ASN A 105 11.16 9.61 -8.94
C ASN A 105 11.98 10.74 -9.60
N LEU A 106 13.28 10.52 -9.84
CA LEU A 106 14.13 11.37 -10.70
C LEU A 106 13.80 11.23 -12.19
N ALA A 107 13.08 10.17 -12.60
CA ALA A 107 12.63 10.01 -13.98
C ALA A 107 11.63 11.10 -14.41
N VAL A 108 11.06 11.84 -13.45
CA VAL A 108 10.16 12.97 -13.69
C VAL A 108 10.84 14.26 -13.17
N PRO A 109 11.57 14.99 -14.03
CA PRO A 109 12.26 16.22 -13.65
C PRO A 109 11.27 17.29 -13.17
N ARG A 110 11.62 17.96 -12.07
CA ARG A 110 10.87 19.08 -11.51
C ARG A 110 11.75 19.89 -10.58
N ASP A 111 11.50 21.18 -10.51
CA ASP A 111 12.15 22.06 -9.52
C ASP A 111 11.34 22.02 -8.22
N ALA A 112 11.59 20.98 -7.41
CA ALA A 112 10.88 20.77 -6.15
C ALA A 112 11.77 20.02 -5.14
N ILE A 113 11.24 19.85 -3.93
CA ILE A 113 11.78 18.94 -2.94
C ILE A 113 10.76 17.83 -2.64
N GLY A 114 11.24 16.60 -2.49
CA GLY A 114 10.46 15.47 -1.99
C GLY A 114 10.66 15.31 -0.49
N PHE A 115 9.57 15.04 0.24
CA PHE A 115 9.59 14.63 1.64
C PHE A 115 8.28 13.92 1.99
N GLY A 116 8.29 13.14 3.06
CA GLY A 116 7.13 12.48 3.61
C GLY A 116 7.11 10.97 3.42
N PHE A 117 6.39 10.32 4.32
CA PHE A 117 6.33 8.85 4.44
C PHE A 117 5.29 8.18 3.53
N SER A 118 4.58 8.97 2.73
CA SER A 118 3.39 8.50 2.02
C SER A 118 3.70 7.47 0.94
N GLY A 119 4.89 7.51 0.32
CA GLY A 119 5.35 6.45 -0.58
C GLY A 119 5.51 5.10 0.13
N ILE A 120 5.98 5.09 1.38
CA ILE A 120 6.09 3.89 2.22
C ILE A 120 4.71 3.41 2.67
N ASN A 121 3.80 4.33 3.02
CA ASN A 121 2.40 3.98 3.25
C ASN A 121 1.77 3.35 2.00
N MET A 122 2.02 3.86 0.80
CA MET A 122 1.52 3.22 -0.41
C MET A 122 2.13 1.85 -0.65
N ALA A 123 3.37 1.60 -0.27
CA ALA A 123 3.95 0.26 -0.28
C ALA A 123 3.22 -0.73 0.64
N LEU A 124 2.83 -0.27 1.84
CA LEU A 124 1.97 -1.05 2.75
C LEU A 124 0.57 -1.25 2.15
N ALA A 125 0.00 -0.25 1.49
CA ALA A 125 -1.27 -0.37 0.78
C ALA A 125 -1.20 -1.37 -0.38
N GLY A 126 -0.07 -1.45 -1.09
CA GLY A 126 0.19 -2.45 -2.13
C GLY A 126 0.36 -3.87 -1.57
N LEU A 127 0.92 -4.01 -0.36
CA LEU A 127 1.03 -5.31 0.33
C LEU A 127 -0.32 -5.82 0.85
N LEU A 128 -1.18 -4.90 1.31
CA LEU A 128 -2.45 -5.21 1.96
C LEU A 128 -3.36 -6.18 1.18
N PRO A 129 -3.62 -6.04 -0.14
CA PRO A 129 -4.43 -7.01 -0.89
C PRO A 129 -3.84 -8.41 -0.90
N ILE A 130 -2.51 -8.58 -0.82
CA ILE A 130 -1.86 -9.89 -0.73
C ILE A 130 -2.16 -10.53 0.63
N LEU A 131 -2.00 -9.77 1.72
CA LEU A 131 -2.28 -10.24 3.07
C LEU A 131 -3.76 -10.54 3.27
N TRP A 132 -4.63 -9.68 2.75
CA TRP A 132 -6.07 -9.89 2.74
C TRP A 132 -6.45 -11.17 2.01
N TYR A 133 -5.89 -11.40 0.82
CA TYR A 133 -6.14 -12.61 0.04
C TYR A 133 -5.63 -13.88 0.73
N CYS A 134 -4.42 -13.84 1.31
CA CYS A 134 -3.87 -14.99 2.06
C CYS A 134 -4.72 -15.31 3.29
N TYR A 135 -5.16 -14.28 4.03
CA TYR A 135 -6.07 -14.43 5.16
C TYR A 135 -7.43 -15.00 4.72
N ALA A 136 -7.99 -14.49 3.63
CA ALA A 136 -9.25 -14.99 3.05
C ALA A 136 -9.12 -16.47 2.66
N ARG A 137 -7.99 -16.87 2.07
CA ARG A 137 -7.70 -18.25 1.72
C ARG A 137 -7.65 -19.16 2.94
N GLU A 138 -6.92 -18.76 3.97
CA GLU A 138 -6.75 -19.55 5.18
C GLU A 138 -8.10 -19.84 5.86
N HIS A 139 -8.96 -18.84 5.95
CA HIS A 139 -10.18 -18.94 6.76
C HIS A 139 -11.44 -19.25 5.95
N PHE A 140 -11.61 -18.67 4.76
CA PHE A 140 -12.91 -18.63 4.08
C PHE A 140 -12.90 -19.33 2.72
N ALA A 141 -11.76 -19.37 2.04
CA ALA A 141 -11.64 -19.92 0.69
C ALA A 141 -10.33 -20.71 0.47
N PRO A 142 -10.12 -21.86 1.15
CA PRO A 142 -8.87 -22.63 1.06
C PRO A 142 -8.52 -23.07 -0.37
N ALA A 143 -9.54 -23.29 -1.20
CA ALA A 143 -9.39 -23.67 -2.61
C ALA A 143 -9.00 -22.52 -3.55
N ALA A 144 -8.99 -21.26 -3.08
CA ALA A 144 -8.67 -20.14 -3.97
C ALA A 144 -7.18 -20.18 -4.38
N SER A 145 -6.89 -19.82 -5.63
CA SER A 145 -5.55 -19.91 -6.20
C SER A 145 -4.80 -18.59 -6.11
N LEU A 146 -3.53 -18.60 -5.66
CA LEU A 146 -2.67 -17.41 -5.69
C LEU A 146 -2.53 -16.79 -7.09
N ARG A 147 -2.82 -17.53 -8.16
CA ARG A 147 -2.88 -17.02 -9.54
C ARG A 147 -3.97 -15.96 -9.75
N ALA A 148 -4.92 -15.82 -8.82
CA ALA A 148 -5.95 -14.78 -8.86
C ALA A 148 -5.46 -13.42 -8.32
N LEU A 149 -4.33 -13.36 -7.60
CA LEU A 149 -3.80 -12.11 -7.05
C LEU A 149 -3.52 -11.02 -8.09
N PRO A 150 -2.95 -11.33 -9.28
CA PRO A 150 -2.82 -10.35 -10.35
C PRO A 150 -4.15 -9.71 -10.76
N ALA A 151 -5.27 -10.44 -10.68
CA ALA A 151 -6.58 -9.85 -10.98
C ALA A 151 -6.94 -8.73 -10.00
N VAL A 152 -6.70 -8.95 -8.71
CA VAL A 152 -6.90 -7.95 -7.65
C VAL A 152 -5.99 -6.74 -7.88
N PHE A 153 -4.72 -6.99 -8.24
CA PHE A 153 -3.76 -5.94 -8.55
C PHE A 153 -4.22 -5.04 -9.70
N PHE A 154 -4.59 -5.62 -10.84
CA PHE A 154 -5.02 -4.84 -12.00
C PHE A 154 -6.33 -4.10 -11.76
N ALA A 155 -7.26 -4.69 -10.98
CA ALA A 155 -8.47 -4.00 -10.56
C ALA A 155 -8.14 -2.75 -9.70
N LEU A 156 -7.22 -2.88 -8.74
CA LEU A 156 -6.82 -1.77 -7.88
C LEU A 156 -6.00 -0.70 -8.64
N VAL A 157 -5.13 -1.09 -9.57
CA VAL A 157 -4.43 -0.13 -10.43
C VAL A 157 -5.40 0.63 -11.34
N GLY A 158 -6.38 -0.07 -11.92
CA GLY A 158 -7.46 0.56 -12.69
C GLY A 158 -8.27 1.54 -11.83
N TRP A 159 -8.60 1.16 -10.60
CA TRP A 159 -9.27 2.02 -9.63
C TRP A 159 -8.43 3.27 -9.30
N ILE A 160 -7.14 3.09 -9.01
CA ILE A 160 -6.20 4.20 -8.76
C ILE A 160 -6.13 5.15 -9.96
N ALA A 161 -6.12 4.61 -11.20
CA ALA A 161 -6.09 5.44 -12.39
C ALA A 161 -7.35 6.32 -12.54
N LEU A 162 -8.53 5.79 -12.19
CA LEU A 162 -9.78 6.55 -12.18
C LEU A 162 -9.83 7.63 -11.09
N LEU A 163 -9.09 7.45 -10.00
CA LEU A 163 -8.97 8.44 -8.93
C LEU A 163 -7.93 9.54 -9.26
N ALA A 164 -6.78 9.12 -9.78
CA ALA A 164 -5.59 9.97 -9.94
C ALA A 164 -5.59 10.79 -11.24
N LEU A 165 -6.32 10.35 -12.26
CA LEU A 165 -6.36 10.99 -13.57
C LEU A 165 -7.74 11.58 -13.84
N PRO A 166 -7.84 12.68 -14.61
CA PRO A 166 -9.13 13.13 -15.12
C PRO A 166 -9.83 12.01 -15.87
N VAL A 167 -11.16 11.92 -15.74
CA VAL A 167 -11.99 10.94 -16.45
C VAL A 167 -12.94 11.70 -17.37
N SER A 168 -12.73 11.55 -18.67
CA SER A 168 -13.56 12.18 -19.72
C SER A 168 -13.49 11.35 -20.99
N THR A 169 -14.47 11.50 -21.87
CA THR A 169 -14.43 10.95 -23.23
C THR A 169 -13.60 11.81 -24.20
N THR A 170 -13.01 12.91 -23.73
CA THR A 170 -12.23 13.85 -24.54
C THR A 170 -10.91 14.26 -23.85
N GLY A 171 -9.93 14.67 -24.66
CA GLY A 171 -8.65 15.19 -24.19
C GLY A 171 -7.86 14.22 -23.31
N ILE A 172 -7.14 14.75 -22.31
CA ILE A 172 -6.34 13.95 -21.38
C ILE A 172 -7.19 13.00 -20.52
N GLY A 173 -8.50 13.26 -20.38
CA GLY A 173 -9.38 12.42 -19.58
C GLY A 173 -9.66 11.04 -20.18
N VAL A 174 -9.39 10.87 -21.48
CA VAL A 174 -9.45 9.56 -22.15
C VAL A 174 -8.40 8.61 -21.57
N ALA A 175 -7.25 9.12 -21.11
CA ALA A 175 -6.18 8.30 -20.56
C ALA A 175 -6.61 7.63 -19.24
N GLY A 176 -7.26 8.38 -18.33
CA GLY A 176 -7.80 7.81 -17.09
C GLY A 176 -8.83 6.73 -17.36
N LEU A 177 -9.78 6.98 -18.26
CA LEU A 177 -10.79 6.01 -18.66
C LEU A 177 -10.18 4.76 -19.32
N ALA A 178 -9.23 4.94 -20.25
CA ALA A 178 -8.58 3.84 -20.96
C ALA A 178 -7.77 2.95 -20.02
N ILE A 179 -7.01 3.53 -19.08
CA ILE A 179 -6.25 2.76 -18.09
C ILE A 179 -7.20 2.04 -17.12
N GLY A 180 -8.28 2.70 -16.68
CA GLY A 180 -9.31 2.08 -15.85
C GLY A 180 -9.95 0.86 -16.53
N VAL A 181 -10.36 1.01 -17.80
CA VAL A 181 -10.92 -0.09 -18.61
C VAL A 181 -9.90 -1.19 -18.83
N ALA A 182 -8.66 -0.86 -19.18
CA ALA A 182 -7.59 -1.84 -19.34
C ALA A 182 -7.33 -2.63 -18.04
N GLY A 183 -7.30 -1.95 -16.90
CA GLY A 183 -7.17 -2.58 -15.58
C GLY A 183 -8.33 -3.54 -15.28
N ALA A 184 -9.57 -3.13 -15.57
CA ALA A 184 -10.74 -3.98 -15.41
C ALA A 184 -10.70 -5.20 -16.35
N LEU A 185 -10.32 -5.02 -17.61
CA LEU A 185 -10.20 -6.11 -18.58
C LEU A 185 -9.11 -7.10 -18.15
N LEU A 186 -7.94 -6.62 -17.75
CA LEU A 186 -6.86 -7.48 -17.24
C LEU A 186 -7.30 -8.21 -15.97
N ALA A 187 -8.03 -7.54 -15.07
CA ALA A 187 -8.58 -8.18 -13.88
C ALA A 187 -9.51 -9.36 -14.25
N VAL A 188 -10.42 -9.15 -15.20
CA VAL A 188 -11.32 -10.21 -15.69
C VAL A 188 -10.54 -11.35 -16.34
N LEU A 189 -9.54 -11.05 -17.17
CA LEU A 189 -8.72 -12.06 -17.85
C LEU A 189 -7.92 -12.92 -16.86
N TYR A 190 -7.30 -12.30 -15.85
CA TYR A 190 -6.57 -13.04 -14.81
C TYR A 190 -7.51 -13.82 -13.88
N ALA A 191 -8.70 -13.30 -13.59
CA ALA A 191 -9.71 -14.04 -12.83
C ALA A 191 -10.19 -15.27 -13.60
N ALA A 192 -10.44 -15.14 -14.90
CA ALA A 192 -10.86 -16.24 -15.77
C ALA A 192 -9.77 -17.32 -15.94
N SER A 193 -8.49 -16.91 -16.01
CA SER A 193 -7.36 -17.84 -16.19
C SER A 193 -6.91 -18.55 -14.91
N SER A 194 -7.33 -18.07 -13.74
CA SER A 194 -6.91 -18.63 -12.45
C SER A 194 -7.79 -19.78 -11.95
N GLU A 195 -8.64 -20.35 -12.82
CA GLU A 195 -9.63 -21.40 -12.51
C GLU A 195 -10.55 -21.02 -11.33
N VAL A 196 -10.72 -19.72 -11.08
CA VAL A 196 -11.62 -19.21 -10.04
C VAL A 196 -13.03 -19.62 -10.44
N ARG A 197 -13.51 -20.70 -9.82
CA ARG A 197 -14.92 -21.06 -9.89
C ARG A 197 -15.68 -19.92 -9.22
N PHE A 198 -16.67 -19.37 -9.93
CA PHE A 198 -17.52 -18.34 -9.36
C PHE A 198 -17.98 -18.80 -7.98
N PRO A 199 -17.83 -17.95 -6.95
CA PRO A 199 -18.18 -18.33 -5.60
C PRO A 199 -19.64 -18.83 -5.57
N PRO A 200 -20.00 -19.82 -4.72
CA PRO A 200 -21.41 -20.10 -4.42
C PRO A 200 -22.14 -18.79 -4.13
N ALA A 201 -23.45 -18.74 -4.41
CA ALA A 201 -24.27 -17.53 -4.35
C ALA A 201 -23.84 -16.58 -3.20
N VAL A 202 -23.67 -15.29 -3.48
CA VAL A 202 -23.14 -14.24 -2.55
C VAL A 202 -23.64 -14.39 -1.11
N ARG A 203 -24.90 -14.84 -0.93
CA ARG A 203 -25.52 -15.17 0.35
C ARG A 203 -24.76 -16.21 1.19
N THR A 204 -24.25 -17.27 0.58
CA THR A 204 -23.49 -18.34 1.26
C THR A 204 -22.16 -17.82 1.78
N HIS A 205 -21.46 -16.97 1.01
CA HIS A 205 -20.24 -16.32 1.48
C HIS A 205 -20.53 -15.30 2.59
N ALA A 206 -21.57 -14.49 2.44
CA ALA A 206 -21.98 -13.55 3.48
C ALA A 206 -22.32 -14.26 4.79
N ALA A 207 -23.02 -15.40 4.73
CA ALA A 207 -23.31 -16.24 5.89
C ALA A 207 -22.03 -16.86 6.50
N ALA A 208 -21.08 -17.30 5.68
CA ALA A 208 -19.80 -17.84 6.14
C ALA A 208 -18.93 -16.77 6.84
N VAL A 209 -18.94 -15.54 6.33
CA VAL A 209 -18.27 -14.38 6.95
C VAL A 209 -18.96 -14.02 8.26
N ALA A 210 -20.29 -13.90 8.27
CA ALA A 210 -21.08 -13.52 9.44
C ALA A 210 -21.05 -14.57 10.58
N SER A 211 -20.87 -15.85 10.25
CA SER A 211 -20.84 -16.95 11.23
C SER A 211 -19.49 -17.08 11.96
N ARG A 212 -18.50 -16.25 11.65
CA ARG A 212 -17.16 -16.27 12.29
C ARG A 212 -16.81 -14.92 12.93
N PRO A 213 -17.34 -14.63 14.13
CA PRO A 213 -17.07 -13.39 14.84
C PRO A 213 -15.57 -13.11 15.03
N GLY A 214 -15.20 -11.85 14.84
CA GLY A 214 -13.82 -11.36 14.77
C GLY A 214 -13.17 -11.61 13.39
N TYR A 215 -13.28 -12.82 12.85
CA TYR A 215 -12.57 -13.17 11.62
C TYR A 215 -13.23 -12.55 10.38
N GLY A 216 -14.56 -12.55 10.33
CA GLY A 216 -15.32 -11.96 9.24
C GLY A 216 -15.18 -10.44 9.20
N GLU A 217 -15.20 -9.79 10.36
CA GLU A 217 -15.04 -8.35 10.51
C GLU A 217 -13.65 -7.91 10.05
N LEU A 218 -12.59 -8.65 10.40
CA LEU A 218 -11.25 -8.34 9.91
C LEU A 218 -11.13 -8.53 8.39
N LEU A 219 -11.81 -9.54 7.82
CA LEU A 219 -11.87 -9.71 6.36
C LEU A 219 -12.51 -8.48 5.69
N VAL A 220 -13.63 -7.99 6.24
CA VAL A 220 -14.34 -6.82 5.73
C VAL A 220 -13.50 -5.55 5.89
N VAL A 221 -12.94 -5.32 7.08
CA VAL A 221 -12.07 -4.17 7.36
C VAL A 221 -10.85 -4.19 6.43
N GLY A 222 -10.20 -5.34 6.25
CA GLY A 222 -9.08 -5.48 5.32
C GLY A 222 -9.45 -5.13 3.88
N GLY A 223 -10.60 -5.60 3.40
CA GLY A 223 -11.11 -5.29 2.06
C GLY A 223 -11.46 -3.81 1.91
N LEU A 224 -12.14 -3.22 2.90
CA LEU A 224 -12.48 -1.80 2.93
C LEU A 224 -11.23 -0.92 2.94
N VAL A 225 -10.20 -1.26 3.70
CA VAL A 225 -8.94 -0.50 3.71
C VAL A 225 -8.20 -0.68 2.38
N ALA A 226 -8.15 -1.90 1.82
CA ALA A 226 -7.47 -2.14 0.54
C ALA A 226 -8.09 -1.36 -0.63
N VAL A 227 -9.42 -1.21 -0.66
CA VAL A 227 -10.13 -0.46 -1.72
C VAL A 227 -10.26 1.03 -1.39
N GLY A 228 -10.49 1.36 -0.11
CA GLY A 228 -10.80 2.71 0.36
C GLY A 228 -9.59 3.58 0.61
N TYR A 229 -8.46 3.04 1.08
CA TYR A 229 -7.25 3.83 1.32
C TYR A 229 -6.71 4.54 0.05
N PRO A 230 -6.74 3.92 -1.15
CA PRO A 230 -6.43 4.62 -2.40
C PRO A 230 -7.20 5.94 -2.62
N VAL A 231 -8.43 6.08 -2.11
CA VAL A 231 -9.21 7.33 -2.23
C VAL A 231 -8.51 8.50 -1.51
N VAL A 232 -7.88 8.21 -0.37
CA VAL A 232 -7.10 9.21 0.39
C VAL A 232 -5.70 9.35 -0.19
N GLY A 233 -5.14 8.26 -0.71
CA GLY A 233 -3.82 8.23 -1.33
C GLY A 233 -3.75 8.97 -2.67
N PHE A 234 -4.86 9.07 -3.40
CA PHE A 234 -4.93 9.68 -4.72
C PHE A 234 -6.07 10.72 -4.73
N PRO A 235 -5.88 11.87 -4.06
CA PRO A 235 -6.88 12.92 -4.03
C PRO A 235 -7.07 13.54 -5.42
N SER A 236 -8.30 13.96 -5.72
CA SER A 236 -8.65 14.60 -6.99
C SER A 236 -7.95 15.96 -7.19
N ASP A 237 -7.66 16.66 -6.09
CA ASP A 237 -6.78 17.82 -6.08
C ASP A 237 -5.51 17.47 -5.29
N PRO A 238 -4.36 17.27 -5.96
CA PRO A 238 -3.11 16.96 -5.29
C PRO A 238 -2.45 18.20 -4.66
N SER A 239 -2.94 19.41 -4.91
CA SER A 239 -2.37 20.65 -4.38
C SER A 239 -3.07 21.03 -3.08
N GLY A 240 -2.32 21.16 -1.97
CA GLY A 240 -2.92 21.50 -0.68
C GLY A 240 -1.89 21.88 0.39
N GLY A 241 -2.25 22.84 1.24
CA GLY A 241 -1.46 23.23 2.41
C GLY A 241 -0.03 23.70 2.09
N GLY A 242 0.19 24.28 0.89
CA GLY A 242 1.52 24.71 0.43
C GLY A 242 2.42 23.59 -0.10
N SER A 243 1.86 22.39 -0.34
CA SER A 243 2.57 21.23 -0.89
C SER A 243 1.77 20.57 -2.01
N VAL A 244 2.42 19.71 -2.80
CA VAL A 244 1.78 18.92 -3.84
C VAL A 244 2.03 17.44 -3.56
N VAL A 245 0.95 16.65 -3.49
CA VAL A 245 1.02 15.20 -3.33
C VAL A 245 1.67 14.59 -4.57
N ASN A 246 2.74 13.83 -4.35
CA ASN A 246 3.43 13.16 -5.44
C ASN A 246 2.74 11.84 -5.82
N LEU A 247 1.67 11.96 -6.62
CA LEU A 247 0.87 10.82 -7.09
C LEU A 247 1.72 9.74 -7.80
N TYR A 248 2.83 10.14 -8.45
CA TYR A 248 3.74 9.20 -9.09
C TYR A 248 4.46 8.31 -8.07
N VAL A 249 5.02 8.88 -6.99
CA VAL A 249 5.64 8.10 -5.90
C VAL A 249 4.61 7.21 -5.20
N HIS A 250 3.38 7.69 -5.05
CA HIS A 250 2.31 6.89 -4.48
C HIS A 250 2.03 5.65 -5.33
N LEU A 251 1.90 5.82 -6.65
CA LEU A 251 1.72 4.70 -7.57
C LEU A 251 2.92 3.75 -7.55
N LEU A 252 4.16 4.28 -7.57
CA LEU A 252 5.37 3.46 -7.48
C LEU A 252 5.42 2.65 -6.19
N GLY A 253 5.14 3.28 -5.04
CA GLY A 253 5.06 2.63 -3.75
C GLY A 253 4.05 1.47 -3.77
N PHE A 254 2.82 1.74 -4.23
CA PHE A 254 1.77 0.73 -4.36
C PHE A 254 2.19 -0.44 -5.26
N CYS A 255 2.66 -0.16 -6.48
CA CYS A 255 3.03 -1.18 -7.45
C CYS A 255 4.20 -2.04 -6.97
N LEU A 256 5.28 -1.43 -6.48
CA LEU A 256 6.44 -2.17 -5.98
C LEU A 256 6.10 -2.95 -4.70
N GLY A 257 5.27 -2.35 -3.83
CA GLY A 257 4.77 -2.97 -2.61
C GLY A 257 3.83 -4.16 -2.85
N PHE A 258 3.25 -4.28 -4.04
CA PHE A 258 2.53 -5.48 -4.46
C PHE A 258 3.45 -6.49 -5.17
N ILE A 259 4.14 -6.04 -6.21
CA ILE A 259 4.86 -6.91 -7.16
C ILE A 259 5.96 -7.71 -6.47
N GLY A 260 6.78 -7.06 -5.62
CA GLY A 260 7.89 -7.72 -4.94
C GLY A 260 7.43 -8.88 -4.04
N PRO A 261 6.54 -8.63 -3.06
CA PRO A 261 6.01 -9.69 -2.21
C PRO A 261 5.23 -10.76 -2.98
N PHE A 262 4.47 -10.39 -4.01
CA PHE A 262 3.79 -11.36 -4.86
C PHE A 262 4.77 -12.29 -5.57
N ALA A 263 5.83 -11.75 -6.17
CA ALA A 263 6.85 -12.54 -6.86
C ALA A 263 7.54 -13.54 -5.91
N LEU A 264 7.89 -13.08 -4.69
CA LEU A 264 8.47 -13.96 -3.67
C LEU A 264 7.49 -15.06 -3.21
N LEU A 265 6.22 -14.71 -3.03
CA LEU A 265 5.18 -15.67 -2.67
C LEU A 265 4.95 -16.69 -3.79
N ALA A 266 4.88 -16.25 -5.04
CA ALA A 266 4.72 -17.11 -6.22
C ALA A 266 5.93 -18.03 -6.43
N ALA A 267 7.13 -17.62 -5.99
CA ALA A 267 8.35 -18.41 -6.00
C ALA A 267 8.48 -19.36 -4.79
N GLY A 268 7.50 -19.40 -3.88
CA GLY A 268 7.51 -20.27 -2.70
C GLY A 268 8.46 -19.82 -1.58
N ALA A 269 8.93 -18.56 -1.58
CA ALA A 269 9.87 -18.07 -0.58
C ALA A 269 9.32 -18.00 0.86
N PHE A 270 8.01 -18.25 1.03
CA PHE A 270 7.30 -18.22 2.30
C PHE A 270 6.45 -19.49 2.53
N ASP A 271 6.77 -20.57 1.81
CA ASP A 271 6.20 -21.90 2.05
C ASP A 271 7.08 -22.61 3.10
N GLU A 272 6.76 -22.38 4.37
CA GLU A 272 7.28 -23.09 5.55
C GLU A 272 6.13 -23.44 6.49
#